data_AF-A0A940LAI1-F1
#
_entry.id   AF-A0A940LAI1-F1
#
_cell.length_a   1.000
_cell.length_b   1.000
_cell.length_c   1.000
_cell.angle_alpha   90.00
_cell.angle_beta   90.00
_cell.angle_gamma   90.00
#
_symmetry.space_group_name_H-M   'P 1'
#
loop_
_entity.id
_entity.type
_entity.pdbx_description
1 polymer ?
#
loop_
_entity_poly.entity_id
_entity_poly.type
_entity_poly.pdbx_seq_one_letter_code
_entity_poly.pdbx_strand_id
1 'polypeptide(L)' 'ELGDIRKKFSKEQKQDLMHIAVCTVLAPSGFYELSHVDEDGWPHFKQLKPMPNMHPIEQENFLKDHILLYFQNNDFI' A
#
# COMPACT_ATOMS: atom_id res chain seq x y z
N GLU A 1 13.77 -2.44 -29.60
CA GLU A 1 14.26 -3.37 -28.57
C GLU A 1 14.52 -2.64 -27.24
N LEU A 2 13.47 -2.18 -26.53
CA LEU A 2 13.65 -1.57 -25.21
C LEU A 2 13.70 -2.72 -24.19
N GLY A 3 14.91 -3.14 -23.85
CA GLY A 3 15.19 -4.27 -22.98
C GLY A 3 14.44 -4.19 -21.65
N ASP A 4 13.66 -5.24 -21.41
CA ASP A 4 12.87 -5.58 -20.23
C ASP A 4 13.47 -5.10 -18.88
N ILE A 5 13.11 -3.90 -18.41
CA ILE A 5 13.45 -3.38 -17.07
C ILE A 5 12.45 -3.90 -16.01
N ARG A 6 11.81 -5.05 -16.24
CA ARG A 6 11.04 -5.70 -15.17
C ARG A 6 12.01 -6.43 -14.27
N LYS A 7 12.56 -5.72 -13.28
CA LYS A 7 13.22 -6.33 -12.12
C LYS A 7 12.24 -7.40 -11.60
N LYS A 8 12.58 -8.68 -11.78
CA LYS A 8 11.70 -9.78 -11.34
C LYS A 8 11.75 -9.83 -9.82
N PHE A 9 10.76 -9.23 -9.18
CA PHE A 9 10.57 -9.36 -7.74
C PHE A 9 10.33 -10.83 -7.37
N SER A 10 10.95 -11.27 -6.27
CA SER A 10 10.67 -12.57 -5.67
C SER A 10 9.20 -12.64 -5.21
N LYS A 11 8.70 -13.85 -4.92
CA LYS A 11 7.34 -14.00 -4.39
C LYS A 11 7.15 -13.22 -3.08
N GLU A 12 8.15 -13.28 -2.21
CA GLU A 12 8.18 -12.56 -0.94
C GLU A 12 8.18 -11.04 -1.15
N GLN A 13 9.07 -10.53 -1.99
CA GLN A 13 9.09 -9.09 -2.32
C GLN A 13 7.75 -8.60 -2.90
N LYS A 14 7.05 -9.42 -3.68
CA LYS A 14 5.70 -9.06 -4.14
C LYS A 14 4.70 -8.97 -3.00
N GLN A 15 4.78 -9.85 -2.01
CA GLN A 15 3.93 -9.80 -0.82
C GLN A 15 4.25 -8.57 0.03
N ASP A 16 5.53 -8.23 0.20
CA ASP A 16 5.95 -7.03 0.93
C ASP A 16 5.48 -5.75 0.22
N LEU A 17 5.62 -5.69 -1.10
CA LEU A 17 5.09 -4.59 -1.90
C LEU A 17 3.56 -4.46 -1.77
N MET A 18 2.84 -5.58 -1.72
CA MET A 18 1.39 -5.54 -1.49
C MET A 18 1.06 -4.99 -0.09
N HIS A 19 1.83 -5.37 0.93
CA HIS A 19 1.64 -4.85 2.28
C HIS A 19 1.87 -3.33 2.33
N ILE A 20 2.98 -2.88 1.75
CA ILE A 20 3.32 -1.45 1.67
C ILE A 20 2.25 -0.65 0.92
N ALA A 21 1.74 -1.18 -0.19
CA ALA A 21 0.66 -0.54 -0.94
C ALA A 21 -0.58 -0.34 -0.05
N VAL A 22 -0.99 -1.38 0.69
CA VAL A 22 -2.13 -1.30 1.62
C VAL A 22 -1.87 -0.29 2.74
N CYS A 23 -0.69 -0.31 3.36
CA CYS A 23 -0.34 0.66 4.40
C CYS A 23 -0.36 2.10 3.88
N THR A 24 0.15 2.31 2.66
CA THR A 24 0.22 3.63 2.02
C THR A 24 -1.18 4.20 1.76
N VAL A 25 -2.09 3.43 1.15
CA VAL A 25 -3.44 3.91 0.83
C VAL A 25 -4.31 4.09 2.07
N LEU A 26 -4.02 3.36 3.15
CA LEU A 26 -4.77 3.45 4.41
C LEU A 26 -4.16 4.43 5.43
N ALA A 27 -2.96 4.95 5.18
CA ALA A 27 -2.31 5.93 6.04
C ALA A 27 -3.12 7.23 6.18
N PRO A 28 -3.69 7.83 5.11
CA PRO A 28 -4.55 9.01 5.23
C PRO A 28 -5.77 8.81 6.14
N SER A 29 -6.28 7.57 6.22
CA SER A 29 -7.41 7.20 7.08
C SER A 29 -7.00 6.84 8.52
N GLY A 30 -5.73 7.04 8.86
CA GLY A 30 -5.17 6.86 10.20
C GLY A 30 -5.08 5.40 10.65
N PHE A 31 -5.02 4.45 9.72
CA PHE A 31 -4.77 3.04 10.07
C PHE A 31 -3.28 2.76 10.26
N TYR A 32 -2.45 3.43 9.47
CA TYR A 32 -1.01 3.30 9.46
C TYR A 32 -0.36 4.66 9.45
N GLU A 33 0.84 4.73 10.01
CA GLU A 33 1.70 5.91 9.96
C GLU A 33 3.08 5.49 9.47
N LEU A 34 3.69 6.27 8.58
CA LEU A 34 5.06 6.03 8.14
C LEU A 34 5.99 6.21 9.35
N SER A 35 6.69 5.15 9.74
CA SER A 35 7.62 5.17 10.87
C SER A 35 9.00 5.62 10.43
N HIS A 36 9.59 4.94 9.46
CA HIS A 36 10.90 5.25 8.91
C HIS A 36 11.06 4.58 7.54
N VAL A 37 12.12 4.95 6.82
CA VAL A 37 12.57 4.26 5.63
C VAL A 37 13.90 3.61 6.00
N ASP A 38 14.05 2.32 5.68
CA ASP A 38 15.30 1.60 5.97
C ASP A 38 16.41 1.94 4.97
N GLU A 39 17.60 1.37 5.19
CA GLU A 39 18.79 1.58 4.35
C GLU A 39 18.60 1.09 2.91
N ASP A 40 17.68 0.15 2.69
CA ASP A 40 17.33 -0.40 1.38
C ASP A 40 16.22 0.42 0.68
N GLY A 41 15.71 1.47 1.32
CA GLY A 41 14.69 2.36 0.79
C GLY A 41 13.25 1.86 0.98
N TRP A 42 13.02 0.83 1.80
CA TRP A 42 11.70 0.31 2.06
C TRP A 42 10.99 1.11 3.17
N PRO A 43 9.76 1.61 2.93
CA PRO A 43 9.00 2.31 3.94
C PRO A 43 8.43 1.32 4.96
N HIS A 44 8.70 1.57 6.24
CA HIS A 44 8.15 0.83 7.37
C HIS A 44 7.00 1.61 7.98
N PHE A 45 5.88 0.92 8.22
CA PHE A 45 4.67 1.54 8.76
C PHE A 45 4.37 1.01 10.16
N LYS A 46 3.92 1.90 11.03
CA LYS A 46 3.36 1.57 12.33
C LYS A 46 1.84 1.49 12.22
N GLN A 47 1.26 0.38 12.67
CA GLN A 47 -0.19 0.25 12.76
C GLN A 47 -0.72 1.05 13.95
N LEU A 48 -1.62 1.99 13.69
CA LEU A 48 -2.24 2.83 14.72
C LEU A 48 -3.55 2.23 15.26
N LYS A 49 -4.32 1.57 14.40
CA LYS A 49 -5.58 0.89 14.78
C LYS A 49 -5.79 -0.40 13.98
N PRO A 50 -6.50 -1.40 14.53
CA PRO A 50 -6.85 -2.60 13.79
C PRO A 50 -7.77 -2.27 12.61
N MET A 51 -7.60 -2.99 11.50
CA MET A 51 -8.59 -2.99 10.44
C MET A 51 -9.90 -3.61 10.96
N PRO A 52 -11.07 -3.02 10.66
CA PRO A 52 -12.33 -3.63 11.04
C PRO A 52 -12.49 -4.97 10.31
N ASN A 53 -13.13 -5.93 10.98
CA ASN A 53 -13.53 -7.17 10.33
C ASN A 53 -14.65 -6.84 9.33
N MET A 54 -14.42 -7.16 8.05
CA MET A 54 -15.32 -6.88 6.94
C MET A 54 -15.50 -8.14 6.12
N HIS A 55 -16.64 -8.30 5.45
CA HIS A 55 -16.77 -9.36 4.45
C HIS A 55 -15.84 -9.07 3.25
N PRO A 56 -15.40 -10.10 2.49
CA PRO A 56 -14.44 -9.90 1.41
C PRO A 56 -14.84 -8.83 0.38
N ILE A 57 -16.13 -8.74 0.06
CA ILE A 57 -16.66 -7.73 -0.88
C ILE A 57 -16.56 -6.32 -0.29
N GLU A 58 -16.87 -6.17 1.00
CA GLU A 58 -16.76 -4.89 1.70
C GLU A 58 -15.30 -4.45 1.83
N GLN A 59 -14.40 -5.39 2.14
CA GLN A 59 -12.96 -5.13 2.19
C GLN A 59 -12.42 -4.70 0.83
N GLU A 60 -12.86 -5.33 -0.26
CA GLU A 60 -12.47 -4.94 -1.62
C GLU A 60 -12.94 -3.53 -1.97
N ASN A 61 -14.20 -3.20 -1.71
CA ASN A 61 -14.74 -1.86 -1.96
C ASN A 61 -14.05 -0.80 -1.09
N PHE A 62 -13.83 -1.11 0.18
CA PHE A 62 -13.10 -0.25 1.10
C PHE A 62 -11.69 0.08 0.57
N LEU A 63 -10.94 -0.93 0.09
CA LEU A 63 -9.62 -0.70 -0.50
C LEU A 63 -9.71 0.13 -1.79
N LYS A 64 -10.70 -0.14 -2.67
CA LYS A 64 -10.90 0.66 -3.90
C LYS A 64 -11.14 2.13 -3.60
N ASP A 65 -11.98 2.44 -2.62
CA ASP A 65 -12.26 3.83 -2.23
C ASP A 65 -10.99 4.55 -1.75
N HIS A 66 -10.16 3.87 -0.96
CA HIS A 66 -8.88 4.43 -0.47
C HIS A 66 -7.84 4.55 -1.58
N ILE A 67 -7.84 3.64 -2.55
CA ILE A 67 -7.00 3.74 -3.74
C ILE A 67 -7.41 4.96 -4.55
N LEU A 68 -8.71 5.18 -4.80
CA LEU A 68 -9.20 6.36 -5.51
C LEU A 68 -8.80 7.65 -4.78
N LEU A 69 -8.96 7.69 -3.45
CA LEU A 69 -8.52 8.80 -2.62
C LEU A 69 -7.01 9.03 -2.75
N TYR A 70 -6.20 7.97 -2.76
CA TYR A 70 -4.76 8.08 -2.99
C TYR A 70 -4.46 8.71 -4.36
N PHE A 71 -5.10 8.25 -5.43
CA PHE A 71 -4.89 8.82 -6.77
C PHE A 71 -5.30 10.30 -6.83
N GLN A 72 -6.41 10.68 -6.20
CA GLN A 72 -6.85 12.08 -6.10
C GLN A 72 -5.87 12.94 -5.31
N ASN A 73 -5.41 12.47 -4.15
CA ASN A 73 -4.48 13.22 -3.30
C ASN A 73 -3.08 13.42 -3.92
N ASN A 74 -2.73 12.60 -4.91
CA ASN A 74 -1.44 12.69 -5.62
C ASN A 74 -1.60 13.29 -7.04
N ASP A 75 -2.74 13.92 -7.35
CA ASP A 75 -3.03 14.58 -8.63
C ASP A 75 -2.83 13.66 -9.86
N PHE A 76 -3.05 12.36 -9.69
CA PHE A 76 -2.96 11.41 -10.80
C PHE A 76 -4.25 11.33 -11.61
N ILE A 77 -5.38 11.72 -11.01
CA ILE A 77 -6.72 11.80 -11.63
C ILE A 77 -7.45 13.06 -11.20
#